data_AF-A0A660W1V2-F1
#
_entry.id   AF-A0A660W1V2-F1
#
_cell.length_a   1.000
_cell.length_b   1.000
_cell.length_c   1.000
_cell.angle_alpha   90.00
_cell.angle_beta   90.00
_cell.angle_gamma   90.00
#
_symmetry.space_group_name_H-M   'P 1'
#
loop_
_entity.id
_entity.type
_entity.pdbx_description
1 polymer ?
#
loop_
_entity_poly.entity_id
_entity_poly.type
_entity_poly.pdbx_seq_one_letter_code
_entity_poly.pdbx_strand_id
1 'polypeptide(L)'
;MDLPDFSSEEMMRANAESALETAIRREKETREFYRKPAEQLGESEGSELCNKMEQEEQSRQKMLEDEPLALSNQFYWYPMLGPSWKDKENI
;
A
#
# COMPACT_ATOMS: atom_id res chain seq x y z
N MET A 1 5.42 15.11 35.41
CA MET A 1 5.04 15.39 34.02
C MET A 1 4.73 14.03 33.44
N ASP A 2 3.46 13.63 33.51
CA ASP A 2 3.04 12.31 33.02
C ASP A 2 3.14 12.31 31.50
N LEU A 3 3.90 11.35 30.97
CA LEU A 3 3.91 11.10 29.53
C LEU A 3 2.52 10.58 29.15
N PRO A 4 1.92 11.07 28.06
CA PRO A 4 0.64 10.53 27.59
C PRO A 4 0.79 9.03 27.32
N ASP A 5 -0.06 8.23 27.99
CA ASP A 5 -0.19 6.80 27.76
C ASP A 5 -1.01 6.60 26.48
N PHE A 6 -0.34 6.65 25.34
CA PHE A 6 -0.95 6.27 24.07
C PHE A 6 -1.18 4.76 24.11
N SER A 7 -2.42 4.33 23.95
CA SER A 7 -2.72 2.91 23.94
C SER A 7 -1.97 2.24 22.77
N SER A 8 -1.57 0.98 22.95
CA SER A 8 -0.89 0.23 21.87
C SER A 8 -1.71 0.19 20.58
N GLU A 9 -3.04 0.31 20.66
CA GLU A 9 -3.94 0.36 19.51
C GLU A 9 -3.84 1.68 18.73
N GLU A 10 -3.71 2.81 19.42
CA GLU A 10 -3.54 4.13 18.78
C GLU A 10 -2.22 4.20 18.01
N MET A 11 -1.15 3.64 18.60
CA MET A 11 0.16 3.59 17.96
C MET A 11 0.17 2.63 16.76
N MET A 12 -0.49 1.47 16.86
CA MET A 12 -0.65 0.55 15.72
C MET A 12 -1.45 1.18 14.58
N ARG A 13 -2.50 1.93 14.91
CA ARG A 13 -3.31 2.64 13.91
C ARG A 13 -2.49 3.72 13.20
N ALA A 14 -1.73 4.54 13.93
CA ALA A 14 -0.86 5.55 13.33
C ALA A 14 0.19 4.92 12.39
N ASN A 15 0.73 3.75 12.75
CA ASN A 15 1.65 3.01 11.89
C ASN A 15 0.97 2.48 10.62
N ALA A 16 -0.26 1.96 10.74
CA ALA A 16 -1.04 1.49 9.59
C ALA A 16 -1.41 2.64 8.64
N GLU A 17 -1.82 3.80 9.18
CA GLU A 17 -2.11 5.00 8.40
C GLU A 17 -0.86 5.49 7.66
N SER A 18 0.30 5.55 8.32
CA SER A 18 1.57 5.93 7.69
C SER A 18 2.03 4.94 6.60
N ALA A 19 1.80 3.64 6.80
CA ALA A 19 2.07 2.62 5.80
C ALA A 19 1.16 2.78 4.58
N LEU A 20 -0.12 3.06 4.79
CA LEU A 20 -1.10 3.30 3.73
C LEU A 20 -0.75 4.54 2.91
N GLU A 21 -0.42 5.65 3.57
CA GLU A 21 0.05 6.88 2.90
C GLU A 21 1.29 6.61 2.04
N THR A 22 2.22 5.81 2.55
CA THR A 22 3.42 5.41 1.82
C THR A 22 3.06 4.59 0.58
N ALA A 23 2.13 3.64 0.71
CA ALA A 23 1.66 2.82 -0.41
C ALA A 23 0.99 3.67 -1.48
N ILE A 24 0.04 4.54 -1.11
CA ILE A 24 -0.64 5.46 -2.03
C ILE A 24 0.36 6.33 -2.79
N ARG A 25 1.35 6.89 -2.08
CA ARG A 25 2.40 7.70 -2.70
C ARG A 25 3.21 6.90 -3.71
N ARG A 26 3.54 5.63 -3.41
CA ARG A 26 4.24 4.75 -4.34
C ARG A 26 3.43 4.46 -5.60
N GLU A 27 2.15 4.14 -5.47
CA GLU A 27 1.31 3.88 -6.65
C GLU A 27 1.19 5.12 -7.53
N LYS A 28 1.10 6.30 -6.93
CA LYS A 28 1.12 7.56 -7.68
C LYS A 28 2.44 7.79 -8.43
N GLU A 29 3.58 7.58 -7.77
CA GLU A 29 4.91 7.67 -8.38
C GLU A 29 5.05 6.69 -9.57
N THR A 30 4.59 5.45 -9.39
CA THR A 30 4.63 4.39 -10.41
C THR A 30 3.70 4.70 -11.60
N ARG A 31 2.50 5.21 -11.33
CA ARG A 31 1.58 5.65 -12.37
C ARG A 31 2.18 6.78 -13.24
N GLU A 32 2.81 7.76 -12.61
CA GLU A 32 3.50 8.84 -13.34
C GLU A 32 4.69 8.32 -14.15
N PHE A 33 5.36 7.27 -13.67
CA PHE A 33 6.45 6.61 -14.39
C PHE A 33 5.95 5.93 -15.67
N TYR A 34 4.82 5.22 -15.65
CA TYR A 34 4.27 4.57 -16.84
C TYR A 34 3.57 5.54 -17.81
N ARG A 35 3.06 6.68 -17.32
CA ARG A 35 2.45 7.70 -18.17
C ARG A 35 3.44 8.34 -19.15
N LYS A 36 4.66 8.65 -18.71
CA LYS A 36 5.65 9.39 -19.52
C LYS A 36 6.14 8.63 -20.77
N PRO A 37 6.44 7.32 -20.72
CA PRO A 37 6.84 6.55 -21.89
C PRO A 37 5.71 6.35 -22.90
N ALA A 38 4.45 6.19 -22.45
CA ALA A 38 3.31 6.02 -23.36
C ALA A 38 3.17 7.21 -24.33
N GLU A 39 3.41 8.43 -23.85
CA GLU A 39 3.40 9.65 -24.68
C GLU A 39 4.56 9.71 -25.69
N GLN A 40 5.69 9.03 -25.41
CA GLN A 40 6.89 9.05 -26.25
C GLN A 40 6.99 7.86 -27.22
N LEU A 41 6.30 6.75 -26.92
CA LEU A 41 6.42 5.47 -27.64
C LEU A 41 5.45 5.31 -28.82
N GLY A 42 4.51 6.24 -29.03
CA GLY A 42 3.55 6.21 -30.15
C GLY A 42 2.66 4.95 -30.16
N GLU A 43 2.23 4.49 -31.34
CA GLU A 43 1.52 3.20 -31.51
C GLU A 43 2.51 2.04 -31.58
N SER A 44 3.11 1.71 -30.43
CA SER A 44 3.94 0.52 -30.27
C SER A 44 3.40 -0.36 -29.13
N GLU A 45 3.73 -1.65 -29.16
CA GLU A 45 3.41 -2.59 -28.07
C GLU A 45 3.89 -2.08 -26.70
N GLY A 46 4.99 -1.30 -26.68
CA GLY A 46 5.48 -0.65 -25.46
C GLY A 46 4.52 0.41 -24.90
N SER A 47 3.80 1.12 -25.75
CA SER A 47 2.78 2.10 -25.34
C SER A 47 1.54 1.40 -24.77
N GLU A 48 1.08 0.32 -25.41
CA GLU A 48 -0.03 -0.49 -24.89
C GLU A 48 0.29 -1.09 -23.52
N LEU A 49 1.51 -1.61 -23.34
CA LEU A 49 1.97 -2.12 -22.06
C LEU A 49 2.01 -1.01 -20.99
N CYS A 50 2.54 0.18 -21.32
CA CYS A 50 2.57 1.31 -20.41
C CYS A 50 1.17 1.77 -20.01
N ASN A 51 0.23 1.83 -20.96
CA ASN A 51 -1.16 2.18 -20.70
C ASN A 51 -1.84 1.15 -19.79
N LYS A 52 -1.58 -0.15 -20.01
CA LYS A 52 -2.10 -1.21 -19.13
C LYS A 52 -1.56 -1.08 -17.71
N MET A 53 -0.26 -0.85 -17.55
CA MET A 53 0.34 -0.65 -16.23
C MET A 53 -0.21 0.60 -15.53
N GLU A 54 -0.38 1.71 -16.27
CA GLU A 54 -0.99 2.93 -15.72
C GLU A 54 -2.40 2.68 -15.17
N GLN A 55 -3.22 1.92 -15.91
CA GLN A 55 -4.58 1.55 -15.48
C GLN A 55 -4.57 0.64 -14.25
N GLU A 56 -3.66 -0.32 -14.19
CA GLU A 56 -3.50 -1.19 -13.01
C GLU A 56 -3.08 -0.39 -11.77
N GLU A 57 -2.14 0.54 -11.91
CA GLU A 57 -1.75 1.42 -10.80
C GLU A 57 -2.87 2.37 -10.38
N GLN A 58 -3.64 2.91 -11.33
CA GLN A 58 -4.80 3.73 -11.00
C GLN A 58 -5.86 2.94 -10.22
N SER A 59 -6.07 1.67 -10.58
CA SER A 59 -6.97 0.80 -9.83
C SER A 59 -6.44 0.50 -8.42
N ARG A 60 -5.13 0.28 -8.26
CA ARG A 60 -4.51 0.08 -6.94
C ARG A 60 -4.59 1.33 -6.08
N GLN A 61 -4.26 2.49 -6.64
CA GLN A 61 -4.39 3.79 -5.97
C GLN A 61 -5.81 4.00 -5.46
N LYS A 62 -6.83 3.77 -6.29
CA LYS A 62 -8.23 3.92 -5.89
C LYS A 62 -8.61 2.96 -4.76
N MET A 63 -8.18 1.70 -4.83
CA MET A 63 -8.44 0.72 -3.78
C MET A 63 -7.83 1.14 -2.44
N LEU A 64 -6.60 1.63 -2.45
CA LEU A 64 -5.89 2.13 -1.26
C LEU A 64 -6.48 3.44 -0.74
N GLU A 65 -7.00 4.32 -1.61
CA GLU A 65 -7.69 5.56 -1.22
C GLU A 65 -9.10 5.30 -0.65
N ASP A 66 -9.72 4.18 -1.01
CA ASP A 66 -10.99 3.71 -0.43
C ASP A 66 -10.77 3.00 0.92
N GLU A 67 -9.54 2.61 1.26
CA GLU A 67 -9.16 1.90 2.49
C GLU A 67 -9.16 2.71 3.82
N PRO A 68 -8.94 4.04 3.86
CA PRO A 68 -9.09 4.85 5.07
C PRO A 68 -10.51 4.78 5.64
N LEU A 69 -11.52 4.62 4.77
CA LEU A 69 -12.90 4.32 5.18
C LEU A 69 -12.98 2.98 5.91
N ALA A 70 -12.20 1.97 5.49
CA ALA A 70 -12.13 0.66 6.15
C ALA A 70 -11.37 0.72 7.49
N LEU A 71 -10.24 1.45 7.56
CA LEU A 71 -9.50 1.69 8.82
C LEU A 71 -10.33 2.46 9.85
N SER A 72 -11.22 3.35 9.40
CA SER A 72 -12.17 4.03 10.28
C SER A 72 -13.32 3.15 10.76
N ASN A 73 -13.66 2.08 10.03
CA ASN A 73 -14.91 1.35 10.22
C ASN A 73 -14.76 -0.07 10.76
N GLN A 74 -13.58 -0.71 10.75
CA GLN A 74 -13.29 -1.88 11.60
C GLN A 74 -11.84 -2.33 11.48
N PHE A 75 -11.27 -2.63 12.66
CA PHE A 75 -9.96 -3.20 12.92
C PHE A 75 -9.68 -4.49 12.10
N TYR A 76 -8.38 -4.79 11.94
CA TYR A 76 -7.74 -5.99 11.36
C TYR A 76 -7.25 -5.90 9.91
N TRP A 77 -6.03 -5.37 9.79
CA TRP A 77 -5.08 -5.84 8.80
C TRP A 77 -3.91 -6.45 9.56
N TYR A 78 -3.91 -7.78 9.73
CA TYR A 78 -2.76 -8.70 9.66
C TYR A 78 -3.13 -10.08 10.26
N PRO A 79 -2.65 -11.17 9.60
CA PRO A 79 -1.42 -11.77 10.09
C PRO A 79 -0.43 -12.06 8.94
N MET A 80 0.44 -11.10 8.60
CA MET A 80 1.75 -11.46 7.98
C MET A 80 2.80 -11.78 9.05
N LEU A 81 2.38 -12.41 10.15
CA LEU A 81 3.23 -13.21 11.01
C LEU A 81 2.68 -14.63 10.96
N GLY A 82 3.00 -15.35 9.88
CA GLY A 82 3.05 -16.80 9.96
C GLY A 82 4.00 -17.21 11.09
N PRO A 83 3.84 -18.40 11.69
CA PRO A 83 4.67 -18.84 12.81
C PRO A 83 6.15 -18.65 12.46
N SER A 84 6.90 -18.02 13.37
CA SER A 84 8.33 -17.84 13.17
C SER A 84 8.97 -19.21 12.99
N TRP A 85 9.87 -19.34 12.03
CA TRP A 85 10.57 -20.59 11.71
C TRP A 85 11.42 -21.15 12.88
N LYS A 86 11.42 -20.48 14.05
CA LYS A 86 12.18 -20.87 15.24
C LYS A 86 11.48 -21.86 16.18
N ASP A 87 10.23 -22.25 15.91
CA ASP A 87 9.51 -23.20 16.78
C ASP A 87 9.68 -24.68 16.37
N LYS A 88 10.71 -25.03 15.59
CA LYS A 88 10.93 -26.40 15.10
C LYS A 88 12.09 -27.17 15.76
N GLU A 89 12.65 -26.70 16.86
CA GLU A 89 13.72 -27.42 17.58
C GLU A 89 13.34 -27.81 19.01
N ASN A 90 12.12 -28.31 19.21
CA ASN A 90 11.79 -29.10 20.40
C ASN A 90 10.62 -30.06 20.11
N ILE A 91 10.87 -31.09 19.30
CA ILE A 91 10.19 -32.39 19.38
C ILE A 91 11.26 -33.47 19.27
#